data_AF-A0A9W8RD79-F1
#
_entry.id   AF-A0A9W8RD79-F1
#
_cell.length_a   1.000
_cell.length_b   1.000
_cell.length_c   1.000
_cell.angle_alpha   90.00
_cell.angle_beta   90.00
_cell.angle_gamma   90.00
#
_symmetry.space_group_name_H-M   'P 1'
#
loop_
_entity.id
_entity.type
_entity.pdbx_description
1 polymer ?
#
loop_
_entity_poly.entity_id
_entity_poly.type
_entity_poly.pdbx_seq_one_letter_code
_entity_poly.pdbx_strand_id
1 'polypeptide(L)'
;MTTHQPDHIHVLVYKCFAAFDRLLGMMRQQGTIERFPEESQIRVKRYEFCRWSERFGANLVCSSTISLDYKFRNHDYPRETILSQLGHLLSDVEGRKQSFLDTAIS
;
A
#
# COMPACT_ATOMS: atom_id res chain seq x y z
N MET A 1 -20.58 12.44 21.32
CA MET A 1 -19.70 12.54 20.13
C MET A 1 -18.74 11.37 20.17
N THR A 2 -18.97 10.33 19.38
CA THR A 2 -17.99 9.26 19.21
C THR A 2 -16.87 9.78 18.32
N THR A 3 -15.70 10.01 18.90
CA THR A 3 -14.46 10.17 18.15
C THR A 3 -14.26 8.92 17.31
N HIS A 4 -14.56 9.00 16.01
CA HIS A 4 -14.23 7.96 15.04
C HIS A 4 -12.71 7.87 14.97
N GLN A 5 -12.11 6.96 15.75
CA GLN A 5 -10.75 6.54 15.49
C GLN A 5 -10.71 5.99 14.06
N PRO A 6 -9.73 6.41 13.24
CA PRO A 6 -9.60 5.88 11.89
C PRO A 6 -9.34 4.37 11.97
N ASP A 7 -10.10 3.64 11.18
CA ASP A 7 -10.01 2.20 11.04
C ASP A 7 -8.56 1.78 10.73
N HIS A 8 -8.01 0.86 11.54
CA HIS A 8 -6.61 0.44 11.41
C HIS A 8 -6.28 -0.18 10.05
N ILE A 9 -7.21 -0.93 9.44
CA ILE A 9 -7.02 -1.48 8.10
C ILE A 9 -6.96 -0.34 7.08
N HIS A 10 -7.85 0.65 7.21
CA HIS A 10 -7.85 1.82 6.34
C HIS A 10 -6.54 2.59 6.40
N VAL A 11 -6.04 2.84 7.61
CA VAL A 11 -4.74 3.50 7.81
C VAL A 11 -3.61 2.69 7.15
N LEU A 12 -3.58 1.37 7.32
CA LEU A 12 -2.54 0.52 6.72
C LEU A 12 -2.62 0.49 5.19
N VAL A 13 -3.82 0.42 4.61
CA VAL A 13 -4.01 0.48 3.16
C VAL A 13 -3.42 1.78 2.59
N TYR A 14 -3.73 2.93 3.21
CA TYR A 14 -3.17 4.22 2.79
C TYR A 14 -1.64 4.28 2.95
N LYS A 15 -1.10 3.71 4.04
CA LYS A 15 0.36 3.62 4.24
C LYS A 15 1.02 2.80 3.13
N CYS A 16 0.44 1.67 2.73
CA CYS A 16 0.94 0.85 1.62
C CYS A 16 0.96 1.66 0.31
N PHE A 17 -0.12 2.38 -0.03
CA PHE A 17 -0.13 3.25 -1.21
C PHE A 17 0.95 4.33 -1.16
N ALA A 18 1.08 5.01 -0.02
CA ALA A 18 2.09 6.04 0.16
C ALA A 18 3.52 5.47 0.03
N ALA A 19 3.77 4.26 0.52
CA ALA A 19 5.05 3.58 0.37
C ALA A 19 5.36 3.25 -1.10
N PHE A 20 4.39 2.70 -1.84
CA PHE A 20 4.53 2.46 -3.28
C PHE A 20 4.80 3.75 -4.06
N ASP A 21 4.03 4.81 -3.80
CA ASP A 21 4.16 6.09 -4.50
C ASP A 21 5.50 6.76 -4.24
N ARG A 22 6.02 6.68 -3.01
CA ARG A 22 7.36 7.17 -2.67
C ARG A 22 8.44 6.39 -3.39
N LEU A 23 8.39 5.06 -3.36
CA LEU A 23 9.36 4.21 -4.05
C LEU A 23 9.39 4.52 -5.55
N LEU A 24 8.22 4.55 -6.20
CA LEU A 24 8.13 4.90 -7.63
C LEU A 24 8.59 6.33 -7.92
N GLY A 25 8.28 7.29 -7.03
CA GLY A 25 8.76 8.66 -7.15
C GLY A 25 10.27 8.75 -7.12
N MET A 26 10.92 8.02 -6.20
CA MET A 26 12.37 7.96 -6.10
C MET A 26 13.02 7.30 -7.33
N MET A 27 12.46 6.19 -7.81
CA MET A 27 12.94 5.52 -9.03
C MET A 27 12.88 6.46 -10.24
N ARG A 28 11.85 7.29 -10.36
CA ARG A 28 11.73 8.30 -11.43
C ARG A 28 12.74 9.44 -11.29
N GLN A 29 12.99 9.90 -10.07
CA GLN A 29 13.88 11.05 -9.82
C GLN A 29 15.35 10.75 -10.09
N GLN A 30 15.79 9.50 -9.95
CA GLN A 30 17.18 9.11 -10.22
C GLN A 30 17.54 8.98 -11.71
N GLY A 31 16.61 9.28 -12.63
CA GLY A 31 16.94 9.78 -13.96
C GLY A 31 17.86 8.93 -14.84
N THR A 32 17.96 7.62 -14.65
CA THR A 32 18.75 6.77 -15.57
C THR A 32 17.82 5.98 -16.47
N ILE A 33 17.88 6.35 -17.74
CA ILE A 33 17.20 5.76 -18.90
C ILE A 33 17.84 4.40 -19.18
N GLU A 34 17.72 3.47 -18.24
CA GLU A 34 17.73 2.04 -18.52
C GLU A 34 16.71 1.46 -17.55
N ARG A 35 15.55 1.11 -18.13
CA ARG A 35 14.39 0.51 -17.48
C ARG A 35 14.84 -0.41 -16.35
N PHE A 36 14.70 0.01 -15.09
CA PHE A 36 14.67 -0.94 -14.00
C PHE A 36 13.50 -1.89 -14.31
N PRO A 37 13.73 -3.17 -14.67
CA PRO A 37 12.63 -4.11 -14.87
C PRO A 37 11.74 -4.13 -13.62
N GLU A 38 12.34 -3.86 -12.46
CA GLU A 38 11.67 -3.71 -11.18
C GLU A 38 10.66 -2.55 -11.13
N GLU A 39 10.86 -1.40 -11.78
CA GLU A 39 9.87 -0.29 -11.73
C GLU A 39 8.54 -0.76 -12.32
N SER A 40 8.60 -1.47 -13.45
CA SER A 40 7.41 -2.06 -14.09
C SER A 40 6.72 -3.06 -13.16
N GLN A 41 7.49 -3.87 -12.44
CA GLN A 41 6.96 -4.84 -11.48
C GLN A 41 6.30 -4.14 -10.29
N ILE A 42 6.93 -3.10 -9.73
CA ILE A 42 6.36 -2.31 -8.62
C ILE A 42 5.08 -1.60 -9.06
N ARG A 43 5.01 -1.07 -10.29
CA ARG A 43 3.78 -0.50 -10.85
C ARG A 43 2.66 -1.53 -10.97
N VAL A 44 2.97 -2.73 -11.45
CA VAL A 44 2.01 -3.85 -11.52
C VAL A 44 1.53 -4.22 -10.11
N LYS A 45 2.43 -4.35 -9.13
CA LYS A 45 2.06 -4.65 -7.74
C LYS A 45 1.21 -3.56 -7.09
N ARG A 46 1.52 -2.29 -7.32
CA ARG A 46 0.68 -1.17 -6.88
C ARG A 46 -0.72 -1.24 -7.52
N TYR A 47 -0.80 -1.58 -8.80
CA TYR A 47 -2.09 -1.71 -9.50
C TYR A 47 -2.91 -2.91 -8.99
N GLU A 48 -2.28 -4.07 -8.81
CA GLU A 48 -2.91 -5.25 -8.20
C GLU A 48 -3.43 -4.93 -6.79
N PHE A 49 -2.65 -4.21 -5.99
CA PHE A 49 -3.06 -3.75 -4.67
C PHE A 49 -4.24 -2.78 -4.73
N CYS A 50 -4.26 -1.86 -5.70
CA CYS A 50 -5.39 -0.97 -5.96
C CYS A 50 -6.67 -1.76 -6.23
N ARG A 51 -6.61 -2.69 -7.17
CA ARG A 51 -7.75 -3.55 -7.55
C ARG A 51 -8.24 -4.41 -6.39
N TRP A 52 -7.32 -4.96 -5.61
CA TRP A 52 -7.66 -5.68 -4.38
C TRP A 52 -8.39 -4.75 -3.41
N SER A 53 -7.83 -3.57 -3.12
CA SER A 53 -8.41 -2.63 -2.17
C SER A 53 -9.82 -2.16 -2.59
N GLU A 54 -10.03 -1.86 -3.88
CA GLU A 54 -11.33 -1.48 -4.45
C GLU A 54 -12.36 -2.60 -4.32
N ARG A 55 -11.96 -3.85 -4.61
CA ARG A 55 -12.84 -5.02 -4.48
C ARG A 55 -13.37 -5.19 -3.06
N PHE A 56 -12.55 -4.88 -2.05
CA PHE A 56 -12.93 -4.93 -0.65
C PHE A 56 -13.52 -3.61 -0.14
N GLY A 57 -13.80 -2.68 -1.05
CA GLY A 57 -14.49 -1.42 -0.75
C GLY A 57 -13.64 -0.43 0.02
N ALA A 58 -12.31 -0.48 -0.11
CA ALA A 58 -11.44 0.64 0.23
C ALA A 58 -11.75 1.75 -0.77
N ASN A 59 -12.80 2.53 -0.47
CA ASN A 59 -13.08 3.72 -1.24
C ASN A 59 -11.91 4.67 -1.00
N LEU A 60 -11.01 4.76 -1.97
CA LEU A 60 -9.87 5.69 -1.94
C LEU A 60 -10.32 7.17 -1.94
N VAL A 61 -11.62 7.39 -2.10
CA VAL A 61 -12.31 8.67 -1.92
C VAL A 61 -12.69 8.81 -0.44
N CYS A 62 -12.14 9.84 0.23
CA CYS A 62 -12.35 10.15 1.65
C CYS A 62 -13.82 10.36 2.09
N SER A 63 -14.79 10.21 1.19
CA SER A 63 -16.22 10.39 1.47
C SER A 63 -16.91 9.15 2.03
N SER A 64 -16.26 7.99 2.05
CA SER A 64 -16.88 6.77 2.59
C SER A 64 -16.79 6.76 4.12
N THR A 65 -17.93 6.92 4.77
CA THR A 65 -18.09 6.83 6.23
C THR A 65 -18.14 5.38 6.75
N ILE A 66 -18.15 4.40 5.84
CA ILE A 66 -18.21 2.97 6.18
C ILE A 66 -16.78 2.44 6.34
N SER A 67 -16.46 2.02 7.56
CA SER A 67 -15.16 1.43 7.90
C SER A 67 -14.88 0.17 7.07
N LEU A 68 -13.62 -0.01 6.67
CA LEU A 68 -13.17 -1.19 5.95
C LEU A 68 -13.37 -2.45 6.79
N ASP A 69 -13.14 -2.40 8.10
CA ASP A 69 -13.43 -3.46 9.05
C ASP A 69 -14.87 -3.97 8.91
N TYR A 70 -15.86 -3.08 8.71
CA TYR A 70 -17.25 -3.51 8.49
C TYR A 70 -17.43 -4.28 7.19
N LYS A 71 -16.78 -3.86 6.11
CA LYS A 71 -16.86 -4.53 4.80
C LYS A 71 -16.14 -5.88 4.81
N PHE A 72 -15.02 -5.98 5.54
CA PHE A 72 -14.25 -7.21 5.69
C PHE A 72 -14.95 -8.28 6.55
N ARG A 73 -15.87 -7.92 7.45
CA ARG A 73 -16.65 -8.91 8.23
C ARG A 73 -17.50 -9.84 7.36
N ASN A 74 -17.83 -9.44 6.13
CA ASN A 74 -18.61 -10.26 5.20
C ASN A 74 -17.73 -11.18 4.33
N HIS A 75 -16.42 -11.24 4.58
CA HIS A 75 -15.48 -12.10 3.89
C HIS A 75 -14.91 -13.14 4.87
N ASP A 76 -14.63 -14.35 4.38
CA ASP A 76 -14.11 -15.47 5.18
C ASP A 76 -12.66 -15.28 5.69
N TYR A 77 -12.08 -14.09 5.53
CA TYR A 77 -10.73 -13.79 5.97
C TYR A 77 -10.74 -13.17 7.37
N PRO A 78 -10.07 -13.77 8.37
CA PRO A 78 -9.92 -13.17 9.68
C PRO A 78 -9.24 -11.80 9.57
N ARG A 79 -9.77 -10.82 10.32
CA ARG A 79 -9.23 -9.45 10.40
C ARG A 79 -7.72 -9.44 10.69
N GLU A 80 -7.27 -10.31 11.57
CA GLU A 80 -5.86 -10.45 11.96
C GLU A 80 -4.97 -10.83 10.78
N THR A 81 -5.45 -11.71 9.91
CA THR A 81 -4.75 -12.12 8.68
C THR A 81 -4.57 -10.93 7.74
N ILE A 82 -5.61 -10.12 7.54
CA ILE A 82 -5.55 -8.93 6.66
C ILE A 82 -4.59 -7.90 7.24
N LEU A 83 -4.66 -7.62 8.54
CA LEU A 83 -3.75 -6.70 9.21
C LEU A 83 -2.29 -7.16 9.10
N SER A 84 -2.02 -8.44 9.33
CA SER A 84 -0.68 -9.02 9.20
C SER A 84 -0.16 -8.90 7.77
N GLN A 85 -0.98 -9.26 6.77
CA GLN A 85 -0.59 -9.19 5.36
C GLN A 85 -0.30 -7.75 4.90
N LEU A 86 -1.12 -6.78 5.32
CA LEU A 86 -0.87 -5.37 5.04
C LEU A 86 0.40 -4.87 5.75
N GLY A 87 0.66 -5.31 6.97
CA GLY A 87 1.89 -5.01 7.70
C GLY A 87 3.14 -5.54 6.99
N HIS A 88 3.12 -6.80 6.55
CA HIS A 88 4.22 -7.39 5.79
C HIS A 88 4.43 -6.67 4.45
N LEU A 89 3.36 -6.39 3.71
CA LEU A 89 3.45 -5.64 2.45
C LEU A 89 4.11 -4.27 2.65
N LEU A 90 3.70 -3.53 3.69
CA LEU A 90 4.29 -2.23 4.00
C LEU A 90 5.80 -2.38 4.30
N SER A 91 6.16 -3.33 5.15
CA SER A 91 7.56 -3.62 5.51
C SER A 91 8.40 -3.97 4.28
N ASP A 92 7.87 -4.79 3.38
CA ASP A 92 8.57 -5.22 2.17
C ASP A 92 8.82 -4.04 1.21
N VAL A 93 7.82 -3.18 1.00
CA VAL A 93 7.96 -2.00 0.13
C VAL A 93 8.92 -0.99 0.74
N GLU A 94 8.89 -0.78 2.06
CA GLU A 94 9.83 0.09 2.75
C GLU A 94 11.26 -0.47 2.73
N GLY A 95 11.44 -1.78 2.88
CA GLY A 95 12.73 -2.45 2.76
C GLY A 95 13.33 -2.32 1.35
N ARG A 96 12.51 -2.46 0.31
CA ARG A 96 12.94 -2.20 -1.08
C ARG A 96 13.35 -0.74 -1.29
N LYS A 97 12.61 0.21 -0.72
CA LYS A 97 12.96 1.63 -0.76
C LYS A 97 14.30 1.89 -0.08
N GLN A 98 14.58 1.27 1.06
CA GLN A 98 15.87 1.41 1.74
C GLN A 98 17.01 0.84 0.88
N SER A 99 16.82 -0.37 0.32
CA SER A 99 17.81 -1.01 -0.55
C SER A 99 18.15 -0.14 -1.78
N PHE A 100 17.14 0.52 -2.34
CA PHE A 100 17.32 1.45 -3.47
C PHE A 100 18.13 2.70 -3.08
N LEU A 101 17.91 3.24 -1.88
CA LEU A 101 18.72 4.36 -1.37
C LEU A 101 20.17 3.95 -1.13
N ASP A 102 20.39 2.80 -0.49
CA ASP A 102 21.73 2.31 -0.15
C ASP A 102 22.58 2.08 -1.42
N THR A 103 21.92 1.56 -2.48
CA THR A 103 22.56 1.36 -3.80
C THR A 103 22.90 2.67 -4.50
N ALA A 104 22.12 3.73 -4.30
CA ALA A 104 22.34 5.02 -4.93
C ALA A 104 23.40 5.91 -4.24
N ILE A 105 23.79 5.56 -3.00
CA ILE A 105 24.80 6.27 -2.20
C ILE A 105 26.19 5.61 -2.32
N SER A 106 26.25 4.33 -2.70
CA SER A 106 27.51 3.59 -2.95
C SER A 106 28.10 3.90 -4.33
#